data_AF-A0A402AC42-F1
#
_entry.id   AF-A0A402AC42-F1
#
_cell.length_a   1.000
_cell.length_b   1.000
_cell.length_c   1.000
_cell.angle_alpha   90.00
_cell.angle_beta   90.00
_cell.angle_gamma   90.00
#
_symmetry.space_group_name_H-M   'P 1'
#
loop_
_entity.id
_entity.type
_entity.pdbx_description
1 polymer ?
#
loop_
_entity_poly.entity_id
_entity_poly.type
_entity_poly.pdbx_seq_one_letter_code
_entity_poly.pdbx_strand_id
1 'polypeptide(L)'
;MTDTNMQYSTSSDMTPEQPESATSTQVVIWTPPFIVLFSALIGFGLGIASLLTFIWLNSGLYSVERIGMIYSVVLLVIWLVILITAHSWWIRGGALFGIIWATCTFGQFWLSSHGVSSQDPLTIQMHTATASSLLASALCLSIGRTRLKSWDAILLWLLLLLFCAYLAYGYLKVPAGTSLILFIEGRIAYWALILSVAIWWLRPSCWRDQPGPTILFGLASILLFFLNKASTLTTEQNVFFLQVFFLFLLLGAVRILQRERRIHIQQR
;
A
#
# COMPACT_ATOMS: atom_id res chain seq x y z
N MET A 1 -52.81 41.11 -55.03
CA MET A 1 -53.81 40.08 -54.68
C MET A 1 -53.20 38.73 -55.01
N THR A 2 -52.52 38.12 -54.04
CA THR A 2 -52.17 36.70 -54.09
C THR A 2 -51.83 36.25 -52.67
N ASP A 3 -52.62 35.30 -52.18
CA ASP A 3 -52.70 34.84 -50.80
C ASP A 3 -51.54 33.93 -50.40
N THR A 4 -50.97 34.20 -49.22
CA THR A 4 -50.10 33.29 -48.48
C THR A 4 -50.95 32.23 -47.79
N ASN A 5 -50.98 31.02 -48.35
CA ASN A 5 -51.53 29.84 -47.69
C ASN A 5 -50.43 29.09 -46.92
N MET A 6 -50.64 29.00 -45.60
CA MET A 6 -49.95 28.09 -44.69
C MET A 6 -50.25 26.64 -45.06
N GLN A 7 -49.20 25.81 -45.18
CA GLN A 7 -49.33 24.36 -45.07
C GLN A 7 -48.44 23.87 -43.92
N TYR A 8 -49.12 23.49 -42.84
CA TYR A 8 -48.60 22.71 -41.73
C TYR A 8 -48.40 21.28 -42.25
N SER A 9 -47.17 20.76 -42.20
CA SER A 9 -46.88 19.34 -42.42
C SER A 9 -46.39 18.74 -41.11
N THR A 10 -47.32 18.17 -40.35
CA THR A 10 -47.06 17.25 -39.24
C THR A 10 -46.57 15.93 -39.82
N SER A 11 -45.25 15.76 -39.87
CA SER A 11 -44.61 14.45 -40.04
C SER A 11 -44.41 13.84 -38.67
N SER A 12 -45.28 12.91 -38.34
CA SER A 12 -45.10 11.91 -37.28
C SER A 12 -44.03 10.94 -37.72
N ASP A 13 -42.80 11.09 -37.21
CA ASP A 13 -41.78 10.05 -37.29
C ASP A 13 -41.51 9.52 -35.88
N MET A 14 -42.21 8.44 -35.55
CA MET A 14 -41.91 7.59 -34.41
C MET A 14 -40.63 6.82 -34.73
N THR A 15 -39.49 7.36 -34.33
CA THR A 15 -38.31 6.52 -34.09
C THR A 15 -38.17 6.36 -32.59
N PRO A 16 -38.38 5.17 -32.00
CA PRO A 16 -37.98 4.95 -30.62
C PRO A 16 -36.45 5.07 -30.58
N GLU A 17 -35.96 6.12 -29.94
CA GLU A 17 -34.56 6.22 -29.53
C GLU A 17 -34.22 5.00 -28.70
N GLN A 18 -33.61 4.05 -29.39
CA GLN A 18 -32.95 2.89 -28.84
C GLN A 18 -31.90 3.43 -27.86
N PRO A 19 -31.98 3.12 -26.56
CA PRO A 19 -30.91 3.50 -25.65
C PRO A 19 -29.67 2.76 -26.14
N GLU A 20 -28.70 3.52 -26.66
CA GLU A 20 -27.34 3.07 -26.83
C GLU A 20 -26.89 2.54 -25.48
N SER A 21 -27.03 1.22 -25.33
CA SER A 21 -26.39 0.46 -24.29
C SER A 21 -24.89 0.62 -24.52
N ALA A 22 -24.35 1.71 -23.99
CA ALA A 22 -22.98 1.79 -23.53
C ALA A 22 -22.83 0.65 -22.52
N THR A 23 -22.60 -0.55 -23.04
CA THR A 23 -22.02 -1.67 -22.33
C THR A 23 -20.61 -1.20 -22.02
N SER A 24 -20.50 -0.36 -20.99
CA SER A 24 -19.30 -0.27 -20.20
C SER A 24 -19.06 -1.70 -19.78
N THR A 25 -18.15 -2.39 -20.46
CA THR A 25 -17.61 -3.67 -20.05
C THR A 25 -17.18 -3.45 -18.62
N GLN A 26 -18.04 -3.84 -17.67
CA GLN A 26 -17.72 -3.83 -16.26
C GLN A 26 -16.51 -4.75 -16.20
N VAL A 27 -15.34 -4.16 -16.04
CA VAL A 27 -14.12 -4.90 -15.76
C VAL A 27 -14.41 -5.57 -14.43
N VAL A 28 -14.88 -6.81 -14.48
CA VAL A 28 -15.09 -7.63 -13.30
C VAL A 28 -13.69 -7.97 -12.80
N ILE A 29 -13.22 -7.15 -11.86
CA ILE A 29 -11.84 -7.17 -11.34
C ILE A 29 -11.55 -8.47 -10.55
N TRP A 30 -12.60 -9.24 -10.23
CA TRP A 30 -12.53 -10.50 -9.51
C TRP A 30 -13.04 -11.64 -10.38
N THR A 31 -12.14 -12.18 -11.19
CA THR A 31 -12.45 -13.43 -11.90
C THR A 31 -12.43 -14.59 -10.89
N PRO A 32 -13.38 -15.53 -10.90
CA PRO A 32 -13.39 -16.70 -10.01
C PRO A 32 -12.04 -17.44 -9.89
N PRO A 33 -11.29 -17.71 -10.99
CA PRO A 33 -9.97 -18.38 -10.88
C PRO A 33 -8.94 -17.55 -10.12
N PHE A 34 -9.04 -16.22 -10.14
CA PHE A 34 -8.17 -15.34 -9.38
C PHE A 34 -8.40 -15.50 -7.88
N ILE A 35 -9.66 -15.56 -7.44
CA ILE A 35 -10.01 -15.69 -6.01
C ILE A 35 -9.42 -16.97 -5.46
N VAL A 36 -9.56 -18.07 -6.20
CA VAL A 36 -9.06 -19.38 -5.81
C VAL A 36 -7.52 -19.40 -5.76
N LEU A 37 -6.84 -18.87 -6.78
CA LEU A 37 -5.38 -18.84 -6.79
C LEU A 37 -4.83 -17.91 -5.69
N PHE A 38 -5.52 -16.81 -5.42
CA PHE A 38 -5.18 -15.87 -4.36
C PHE A 38 -5.38 -16.46 -2.97
N SER A 39 -6.52 -17.11 -2.72
CA SER A 39 -6.79 -17.78 -1.44
C SER A 39 -5.84 -18.95 -1.22
N ALA A 40 -5.49 -19.69 -2.27
CA ALA A 40 -4.49 -20.76 -2.21
C ALA A 40 -3.09 -20.22 -1.88
N LEU A 41 -2.65 -19.14 -2.52
CA LEU A 41 -1.36 -18.50 -2.22
C LEU A 41 -1.30 -17.94 -0.80
N ILE A 42 -2.40 -17.31 -0.33
CA ILE A 42 -2.49 -16.84 1.05
C ILE A 42 -2.47 -18.02 2.01
N GLY A 43 -3.31 -19.04 1.80
CA GLY A 43 -3.36 -20.22 2.67
C GLY A 43 -2.02 -20.95 2.74
N PHE A 44 -1.35 -21.11 1.59
CA PHE A 44 -0.02 -21.69 1.52
C PHE A 44 1.03 -20.81 2.23
N GLY A 45 1.01 -19.50 2.00
CA GLY A 45 1.92 -18.56 2.66
C GLY A 45 1.70 -18.49 4.17
N LEU A 46 0.46 -18.53 4.64
CA LEU A 46 0.10 -18.63 6.06
C LEU A 46 0.56 -19.97 6.66
N GLY A 47 0.44 -21.06 5.89
CA GLY A 47 0.95 -22.38 6.28
C GLY A 47 2.47 -22.38 6.45
N ILE A 48 3.20 -21.80 5.48
CA ILE A 48 4.65 -21.59 5.56
C ILE A 48 4.99 -20.74 6.79
N ALA A 49 4.29 -19.61 6.99
CA ALA A 49 4.54 -18.73 8.12
C ALA A 49 4.32 -19.41 9.48
N SER A 50 3.26 -20.22 9.57
CA SER A 50 2.96 -21.05 10.75
C SER A 50 4.07 -22.08 10.99
N LEU A 51 4.50 -22.79 9.95
CA LEU A 51 5.57 -23.77 10.03
C LEU A 51 6.91 -23.14 10.45
N LEU A 52 7.29 -22.01 9.86
CA LEU A 52 8.49 -21.26 10.24
C LEU A 52 8.45 -20.80 11.69
N THR A 53 7.28 -20.33 12.16
CA THR A 53 7.10 -19.93 13.56
C THR A 53 7.22 -21.14 14.49
N PHE A 54 6.64 -22.29 14.12
CA PHE A 54 6.76 -23.54 14.87
C PHE A 54 8.20 -24.08 14.93
N ILE A 55 8.93 -24.02 13.82
CA ILE A 55 10.34 -24.41 13.75
C ILE A 55 11.18 -23.47 14.63
N TRP A 56 10.95 -22.16 14.57
CA TRP A 56 11.62 -21.19 15.42
C TRP A 56 11.42 -21.52 16.91
N LEU A 57 10.18 -21.76 17.33
CA LEU A 57 9.83 -22.09 18.71
C LEU A 57 10.50 -23.36 19.24
N ASN A 58 10.59 -24.41 18.42
CA ASN A 58 11.00 -25.74 18.89
C ASN A 58 12.47 -26.08 18.64
N SER A 59 13.09 -25.51 17.60
CA SER A 59 14.42 -25.95 17.15
C SER A 59 15.52 -24.92 17.37
N GLY A 60 15.19 -23.64 17.53
CA GLY A 60 16.17 -22.55 17.61
C GLY A 60 17.10 -22.42 16.39
N LEU A 61 16.83 -23.12 15.29
CA LEU A 61 17.73 -23.22 14.12
C LEU A 61 17.92 -21.89 13.36
N TYR A 62 16.95 -20.98 13.46
CA TYR A 62 16.98 -19.68 12.78
C TYR A 62 16.51 -18.59 13.75
N SER A 63 17.02 -17.37 13.58
CA SER A 63 16.60 -16.21 14.37
C SER A 63 15.56 -15.37 13.61
N VAL A 64 14.75 -14.59 14.34
CA VAL A 64 13.72 -13.73 13.74
C VAL A 64 14.33 -12.71 12.78
N GLU A 65 15.52 -12.22 13.13
CA GLU A 65 16.29 -11.26 12.34
C GLU A 65 16.71 -11.87 11.00
N ARG A 66 17.15 -13.13 10.98
CA ARG A 66 17.49 -13.83 9.72
C ARG A 66 16.29 -13.96 8.81
N ILE A 67 15.13 -14.33 9.36
CA ILE A 67 13.88 -14.43 8.61
C ILE A 67 13.52 -13.05 8.02
N GLY A 68 13.54 -12.00 8.84
CA GLY A 68 13.26 -10.62 8.41
C GLY A 68 14.22 -10.12 7.33
N MET A 69 15.51 -10.44 7.43
CA MET A 69 16.51 -10.10 6.42
C MET A 69 16.21 -10.78 5.06
N ILE A 70 15.88 -12.08 5.06
CA ILE A 70 15.55 -12.82 3.84
C ILE A 70 14.35 -12.19 3.13
N TYR A 71 13.26 -11.94 3.85
CA TYR A 71 12.07 -11.29 3.29
C TYR A 71 12.38 -9.88 2.74
N SER A 72 13.21 -9.11 3.44
CA SER A 72 13.61 -7.77 3.01
C SER A 72 14.39 -7.82 1.68
N VAL A 73 15.31 -8.78 1.51
CA VAL A 73 16.04 -8.99 0.26
C VAL A 73 15.11 -9.39 -0.88
N VAL A 74 14.18 -10.32 -0.63
CA VAL A 74 13.20 -10.75 -1.64
C VAL A 74 12.34 -9.57 -2.11
N LEU A 75 11.85 -8.75 -1.18
CA LEU A 75 11.08 -7.56 -1.53
C LEU A 75 11.92 -6.51 -2.25
N LEU A 76 13.18 -6.32 -1.87
CA LEU A 76 14.10 -5.42 -2.58
C LEU A 76 14.27 -5.81 -4.05
N VAL A 77 14.50 -7.11 -4.33
CA VAL A 77 14.61 -7.63 -5.70
C VAL A 77 13.31 -7.37 -6.47
N ILE A 78 12.16 -7.60 -5.86
CA ILE A 78 10.87 -7.42 -6.53
C ILE A 78 10.59 -5.95 -6.82
N TRP A 79 10.88 -5.05 -5.89
CA TRP A 79 10.75 -3.61 -6.14
C TRP A 79 11.71 -3.14 -7.24
N LEU A 80 12.92 -3.70 -7.30
CA LEU A 80 13.87 -3.44 -8.38
C LEU A 80 13.33 -3.91 -9.74
N VAL A 81 12.74 -5.11 -9.80
CA VAL A 81 12.08 -5.60 -11.02
C VAL A 81 10.93 -4.67 -11.43
N ILE A 82 10.09 -4.22 -10.49
CA ILE A 82 9.00 -3.28 -10.78
C ILE A 82 9.57 -1.95 -11.28
N LEU A 83 10.64 -1.43 -10.68
CA LEU A 83 11.26 -0.17 -11.09
C LEU A 83 11.72 -0.21 -12.55
N ILE A 84 12.34 -1.33 -12.97
CA ILE A 84 12.83 -1.53 -14.34
C ILE A 84 11.68 -1.76 -15.33
N THR A 85 10.66 -2.53 -14.93
CA THR A 85 9.59 -2.99 -15.84
C THR A 85 8.41 -2.03 -15.94
N ALA A 86 8.17 -1.19 -14.94
CA ALA A 86 7.01 -0.31 -14.91
C ALA A 86 7.13 0.79 -15.97
N HIS A 87 6.02 1.11 -16.64
CA HIS A 87 5.96 2.20 -17.61
C HIS A 87 5.53 3.53 -16.97
N SER A 88 4.64 3.48 -15.96
CA SER A 88 4.14 4.68 -15.28
C SER A 88 5.20 5.26 -14.32
N TRP A 89 5.50 6.55 -14.49
CA TRP A 89 6.39 7.31 -13.59
C TRP A 89 5.99 7.22 -12.12
N TRP A 90 4.69 7.18 -11.83
CA TRP A 90 4.18 7.03 -10.47
C TRP A 90 4.47 5.65 -9.88
N ILE A 91 4.36 4.60 -10.69
CA ILE A 91 4.68 3.23 -10.24
C ILE A 91 6.19 3.09 -10.01
N ARG A 92 7.01 3.69 -10.88
CA ARG A 92 8.46 3.79 -10.69
C ARG A 92 8.82 4.53 -9.39
N GLY A 93 8.18 5.68 -9.13
CA GLY A 93 8.34 6.41 -7.88
C GLY A 93 7.98 5.57 -6.66
N GLY A 94 6.86 4.84 -6.73
CA GLY A 94 6.44 3.94 -5.66
C GLY A 94 7.42 2.78 -5.44
N ALA A 95 7.99 2.23 -6.51
CA ALA A 95 9.01 1.19 -6.44
C ALA A 95 10.34 1.71 -5.87
N LEU A 96 10.76 2.93 -6.22
CA LEU A 96 11.94 3.58 -5.65
C LEU A 96 11.81 3.71 -4.13
N PHE A 97 10.67 4.23 -3.65
CA PHE A 97 10.40 4.30 -2.22
C PHE A 97 10.27 2.90 -1.57
N GLY A 98 9.80 1.89 -2.31
CA GLY A 98 9.80 0.49 -1.89
C GLY A 98 11.21 -0.10 -1.72
N ILE A 99 12.17 0.28 -2.57
CA ILE A 99 13.58 -0.11 -2.44
C ILE A 99 14.20 0.54 -1.19
N ILE A 100 13.96 1.84 -1.00
CA ILE A 100 14.41 2.56 0.19
C ILE A 100 13.84 1.88 1.45
N TRP A 101 12.55 1.60 1.44
CA TRP A 101 11.87 0.87 2.51
C TRP A 101 12.52 -0.49 2.80
N ALA A 102 12.76 -1.31 1.77
CA ALA A 102 13.34 -2.63 1.94
C ALA A 102 14.79 -2.57 2.47
N THR A 103 15.56 -1.57 2.03
CA THR A 103 16.94 -1.35 2.50
C THR A 103 16.97 -0.92 3.96
N CYS A 104 16.13 0.03 4.37
CA CYS A 104 16.01 0.44 5.77
C CYS A 104 15.53 -0.72 6.65
N THR A 105 14.56 -1.50 6.18
CA THR A 105 14.05 -2.68 6.90
C THR A 105 15.13 -3.75 7.06
N PHE A 106 15.93 -4.01 6.02
CA PHE A 106 17.10 -4.89 6.12
C PHE A 106 18.10 -4.37 7.16
N GLY A 107 18.39 -3.06 7.15
CA GLY A 107 19.25 -2.41 8.13
C GLY A 107 18.75 -2.58 9.58
N GLN A 108 17.45 -2.46 9.81
CA GLN A 108 16.85 -2.68 11.13
C GLN A 108 17.09 -4.10 11.65
N PHE A 109 16.83 -5.13 10.84
CA PHE A 109 17.07 -6.51 11.24
C PHE A 109 18.57 -6.80 11.41
N TRP A 110 19.42 -6.19 10.58
CA TRP A 110 20.87 -6.30 10.72
C TRP A 110 21.36 -5.73 12.05
N LEU A 111 20.90 -4.53 12.43
CA LEU A 111 21.23 -3.88 13.71
C LEU A 111 20.72 -4.70 14.90
N SER A 112 19.48 -5.17 14.83
CA SER A 112 18.89 -6.05 15.84
C SER A 112 19.71 -7.32 16.04
N SER A 113 20.23 -7.91 14.95
CA SER A 113 21.08 -9.10 15.03
C SER A 113 22.43 -8.85 15.70
N HIS A 114 22.88 -7.59 15.77
CA HIS A 114 24.13 -7.19 16.44
C HIS A 114 23.90 -6.70 17.88
N GLY A 115 22.69 -6.85 18.43
CA GLY A 115 22.38 -6.49 19.81
C GLY A 115 22.21 -4.99 20.06
N VAL A 116 22.00 -4.19 19.01
CA VAL A 116 21.66 -2.77 19.11
C VAL A 116 20.26 -2.64 19.73
N SER A 117 20.12 -1.78 20.74
CA SER A 117 18.87 -1.68 21.49
C SER A 117 17.78 -1.01 20.65
N SER A 118 16.52 -1.38 20.88
CA SER A 118 15.38 -0.76 20.19
C SER A 118 15.14 0.69 20.62
N GLN A 119 15.75 1.13 21.72
CA GLN A 119 15.70 2.50 22.22
C GLN A 119 16.85 3.37 21.70
N ASP A 120 17.76 2.79 20.93
CA ASP A 120 18.87 3.54 20.37
C ASP A 120 18.35 4.53 19.32
N PRO A 121 18.90 5.76 19.28
CA PRO A 121 18.43 6.82 18.39
C PRO A 121 18.50 6.38 16.92
N LEU A 122 19.49 5.57 16.57
CA LEU A 122 19.68 5.03 15.24
C LEU A 122 18.52 4.09 14.83
N THR A 123 18.05 3.25 15.76
CA THR A 123 16.91 2.35 15.52
C THR A 123 15.61 3.14 15.34
N ILE A 124 15.40 4.19 16.15
CA ILE A 124 14.24 5.08 16.03
C ILE A 124 14.22 5.79 14.67
N GLN A 125 15.36 6.35 14.24
CA GLN A 125 15.50 6.98 12.93
C GLN A 125 15.22 6.02 11.78
N MET A 126 15.75 4.79 11.87
CA MET A 126 15.46 3.75 10.88
C MET A 126 13.97 3.43 10.84
N HIS A 127 13.28 3.34 11.98
CA HIS A 127 11.82 3.12 12.01
C HIS A 127 11.04 4.26 11.35
N THR A 128 11.43 5.50 11.61
CA THR A 128 10.81 6.68 10.99
C THR A 128 11.08 6.74 9.49
N ALA A 129 12.31 6.42 9.05
CA ALA A 129 12.67 6.32 7.63
C ALA A 129 11.84 5.24 6.92
N THR A 130 11.71 4.05 7.52
CA THR A 130 10.91 2.95 6.99
C THR A 130 9.41 3.32 6.92
N ALA A 131 8.84 3.91 7.97
CA ALA A 131 7.43 4.29 7.95
C ALA A 131 7.12 5.38 6.91
N SER A 132 8.00 6.38 6.78
CA SER A 132 7.85 7.46 5.80
C SER A 132 8.07 6.99 4.35
N SER A 133 9.04 6.09 4.11
CA SER A 133 9.23 5.50 2.79
C SER A 133 8.04 4.62 2.38
N LEU A 134 7.44 3.89 3.32
CA LEU A 134 6.22 3.12 3.05
C LEU A 134 5.05 4.04 2.70
N LEU A 135 4.87 5.14 3.42
CA LEU A 135 3.86 6.16 3.12
C LEU A 135 4.07 6.76 1.72
N ALA A 136 5.30 7.13 1.38
CA ALA A 136 5.64 7.68 0.07
C ALA A 136 5.38 6.65 -1.04
N SER A 137 5.74 5.39 -0.82
CA SER A 137 5.43 4.30 -1.74
C SER A 137 3.92 4.13 -1.91
N ALA A 138 3.16 4.10 -0.82
CA ALA A 138 1.71 4.00 -0.84
C ALA A 138 1.06 5.16 -1.62
N LEU A 139 1.51 6.40 -1.40
CA LEU A 139 1.04 7.57 -2.16
C LEU A 139 1.27 7.39 -3.66
N CYS A 140 2.51 7.09 -4.06
CA CYS A 140 2.86 6.93 -5.47
C CYS A 140 2.09 5.79 -6.15
N LEU A 141 1.97 4.63 -5.50
CA LEU A 141 1.25 3.48 -6.04
C LEU A 141 -0.28 3.71 -6.08
N SER A 142 -0.81 4.44 -5.09
CA SER A 142 -2.24 4.81 -5.06
C SER A 142 -2.61 5.79 -6.16
N ILE A 143 -1.70 6.66 -6.60
CA ILE A 143 -1.94 7.63 -7.68
C ILE A 143 -1.74 6.97 -9.04
N GLY A 144 -0.74 6.09 -9.15
CA GLY A 144 -0.19 5.69 -10.44
C GLY A 144 -1.13 5.04 -11.44
N ARG A 145 -2.31 4.56 -11.01
CA ARG A 145 -3.39 4.14 -11.93
C ARG A 145 -4.81 4.53 -11.51
N THR A 146 -4.98 5.47 -10.58
CA THR A 146 -6.32 6.01 -10.28
C THR A 146 -6.51 7.32 -11.02
N ARG A 147 -7.68 7.53 -11.62
CA ARG A 147 -8.03 8.87 -12.10
C ARG A 147 -8.28 9.75 -10.88
N LEU A 148 -7.41 10.71 -10.63
CA LEU A 148 -7.55 11.63 -9.50
C LEU A 148 -8.83 12.47 -9.72
N LYS A 149 -9.89 12.14 -8.99
CA LYS A 149 -11.09 12.98 -8.93
C LYS A 149 -10.87 14.11 -7.94
N SER A 150 -11.57 15.23 -8.11
CA SER A 150 -11.46 16.38 -7.21
C SER A 150 -11.70 16.00 -5.74
N TRP A 151 -12.62 15.08 -5.47
CA TRP A 151 -12.86 14.54 -4.12
C TRP A 151 -11.65 13.84 -3.52
N ASP A 152 -10.93 13.02 -4.29
CA ASP A 152 -9.72 12.35 -3.82
C ASP A 152 -8.59 13.35 -3.53
N ALA A 153 -8.47 14.38 -4.37
CA ALA A 153 -7.48 15.44 -4.21
C ALA A 153 -7.74 16.27 -2.95
N ILE A 154 -9.01 16.67 -2.72
CA ILE A 154 -9.43 17.38 -1.51
C ILE A 154 -9.14 16.54 -0.27
N LEU A 155 -9.46 15.24 -0.32
CA LEU A 155 -9.26 14.33 0.79
C LEU A 155 -7.77 14.14 1.12
N LEU A 156 -6.92 13.94 0.10
CA LEU A 156 -5.47 13.87 0.28
C LEU A 156 -4.89 15.17 0.84
N TRP A 157 -5.38 16.31 0.36
CA TRP A 157 -4.92 17.62 0.83
C TRP A 157 -5.33 17.89 2.28
N LEU A 158 -6.57 17.57 2.65
CA LEU A 158 -7.06 17.68 4.02
C LEU A 158 -6.28 16.77 4.96
N LEU A 159 -6.01 15.53 4.53
CA LEU A 159 -5.23 14.57 5.29
C LEU A 159 -3.78 15.07 5.54
N LEU A 160 -3.15 15.65 4.51
CA LEU A 160 -1.82 16.26 4.62
C LEU A 160 -1.84 17.47 5.57
N LEU A 161 -2.85 18.36 5.45
CA LEU A 161 -2.98 19.54 6.30
C LEU A 161 -3.18 19.13 7.76
N LEU A 162 -4.03 18.13 8.02
CA LEU A 162 -4.25 17.59 9.36
C LEU A 162 -2.94 17.02 9.96
N PHE A 163 -2.15 16.31 9.16
CA PHE A 163 -0.85 15.80 9.58
C PHE A 163 0.13 16.93 9.93
N CYS A 164 0.25 17.94 9.07
CA CYS A 164 1.11 19.11 9.33
C CYS A 164 0.66 19.88 10.58
N ALA A 165 -0.65 20.10 10.74
CA ALA A 165 -1.22 20.77 11.91
C ALA A 165 -0.96 19.98 13.20
N TYR A 166 -1.06 18.65 13.15
CA TYR A 166 -0.74 17.79 14.28
C TYR A 166 0.74 17.85 14.65
N LEU A 167 1.65 17.83 13.68
CA LEU A 167 3.08 17.97 13.94
C LEU A 167 3.41 19.33 14.56
N ALA A 168 2.82 20.42 14.04
CA ALA A 168 2.97 21.75 14.62
C ALA A 168 2.46 21.80 16.06
N TYR A 169 1.32 21.18 16.35
CA TYR A 169 0.82 21.05 17.72
C TYR A 169 1.74 20.22 18.62
N GLY A 170 2.26 19.10 18.10
CA GLY A 170 3.21 18.24 18.81
C GLY A 170 4.51 18.97 19.15
N TYR A 171 5.00 19.82 18.25
CA TYR A 171 6.15 20.69 18.46
C TYR A 171 5.93 21.68 19.62
N LEU A 172 4.73 22.26 19.73
CA LEU A 172 4.38 23.19 20.81
C LEU A 172 4.21 22.51 22.18
N LYS A 173 3.99 21.18 22.22
CA LYS A 173 3.70 20.42 23.45
C LYS A 173 4.84 19.51 23.92
N VAL A 174 6.07 19.70 23.43
CA VAL A 174 7.20 18.85 23.83
C VAL A 174 7.47 18.99 25.34
N PRO A 175 7.48 17.88 26.11
CA PRO A 175 7.79 17.92 27.54
C PRO A 175 9.21 18.43 27.79
N ALA A 176 9.40 19.19 28.87
CA ALA A 176 10.73 19.61 29.28
C ALA A 176 11.59 18.38 29.68
N GLY A 177 12.74 18.19 29.03
CA GLY A 177 13.71 17.14 29.36
C GLY A 177 13.86 16.01 28.34
N THR A 178 13.01 15.92 27.31
CA THR A 178 13.18 14.99 26.18
C THR A 178 13.82 15.70 25.00
N SER A 179 14.76 15.04 24.31
CA SER A 179 15.29 15.57 23.05
C SER A 179 14.16 15.70 22.02
N LEU A 180 13.91 16.94 21.60
CA LEU A 180 12.79 17.34 20.76
C LEU A 180 12.70 16.52 19.46
N ILE A 181 13.86 16.17 18.89
CA ILE A 181 13.99 15.42 17.63
C ILE A 181 13.45 13.99 17.76
N LEU A 182 13.94 13.22 18.73
CA LEU A 182 13.52 11.82 18.94
C LEU A 182 12.02 11.70 19.26
N PHE A 183 11.48 12.65 20.03
CA PHE A 183 10.05 12.66 20.35
C PHE A 183 9.18 12.87 19.11
N ILE A 184 9.58 13.78 18.22
CA ILE A 184 8.87 14.07 16.97
C ILE A 184 9.03 12.92 15.97
N GLU A 185 10.24 12.34 15.84
CA GLU A 185 10.51 11.23 14.92
C GLU A 185 9.62 10.01 15.21
N GLY A 186 9.46 9.63 16.48
CA GLY A 186 8.57 8.53 16.86
C GLY A 186 7.08 8.81 16.53
N ARG A 187 6.65 10.07 16.67
CA ARG A 187 5.29 10.49 16.29
C ARG A 187 5.08 10.47 14.79
N ILE A 188 6.08 10.90 14.01
CA ILE A 188 6.04 10.85 12.54
C ILE A 188 5.86 9.40 12.07
N ALA A 189 6.61 8.46 12.63
CA ALA A 189 6.50 7.05 12.26
C ALA A 189 5.07 6.50 12.46
N TYR A 190 4.49 6.77 13.63
CA TYR A 190 3.12 6.37 13.97
C TYR A 190 2.09 6.94 12.99
N TRP A 191 2.15 8.25 12.75
CA TRP A 191 1.21 8.92 11.84
C TRP A 191 1.42 8.53 10.39
N ALA A 192 2.66 8.32 9.94
CA ALA A 192 2.93 7.85 8.59
C ALA A 192 2.24 6.51 8.30
N LEU A 193 2.19 5.60 9.28
CA LEU A 193 1.45 4.35 9.14
C LEU A 193 -0.07 4.57 9.09
N ILE A 194 -0.62 5.42 9.95
CA ILE A 194 -2.06 5.78 9.91
C ILE A 194 -2.42 6.37 8.55
N LEU A 195 -1.59 7.30 8.05
CA LEU A 195 -1.78 7.92 6.75
C LEU A 195 -1.69 6.89 5.62
N SER A 196 -0.75 5.94 5.69
CA SER A 196 -0.63 4.85 4.72
C SER A 196 -1.91 4.02 4.67
N VAL A 197 -2.47 3.65 5.83
CA VAL A 197 -3.77 2.96 5.90
C VAL A 197 -4.88 3.82 5.30
N ALA A 198 -4.94 5.10 5.68
CA ALA A 198 -5.97 6.03 5.22
C ALA A 198 -5.94 6.22 3.70
N ILE A 199 -4.77 6.33 3.08
CA ILE A 199 -4.63 6.49 1.64
C ILE A 199 -5.27 5.32 0.88
N TRP A 200 -5.07 4.09 1.37
CA TRP A 200 -5.65 2.91 0.73
C TRP A 200 -7.14 2.77 1.04
N TRP A 201 -7.55 2.92 2.30
CA TRP A 201 -8.92 2.61 2.72
C TRP A 201 -9.91 3.75 2.47
N LEU A 202 -9.49 4.99 2.67
CA LEU A 202 -10.38 6.15 2.63
C LEU A 202 -10.64 6.67 1.21
N ARG A 203 -9.78 6.33 0.24
CA ARG A 203 -9.93 6.76 -1.17
C ARG A 203 -10.86 5.83 -1.95
N PRO A 204 -12.08 6.24 -2.32
CA PRO A 204 -13.03 5.38 -3.03
C PRO A 204 -12.51 4.94 -4.42
N SER A 205 -11.70 5.78 -5.07
CA SER A 205 -11.12 5.44 -6.38
C SER A 205 -10.13 4.28 -6.31
N CYS A 206 -9.43 4.09 -5.19
CA CYS A 206 -8.52 2.95 -5.01
C CYS A 206 -9.28 1.62 -4.98
N TRP A 207 -10.44 1.61 -4.33
CA TRP A 207 -11.35 0.45 -4.31
C TRP A 207 -11.95 0.15 -5.67
N ARG A 208 -12.27 1.19 -6.45
CA ARG A 208 -12.87 1.04 -7.77
C ARG A 208 -11.87 0.56 -8.82
N ASP A 209 -10.69 1.16 -8.90
CA ASP A 209 -9.75 0.92 -10.00
C ASP A 209 -8.74 -0.21 -9.68
N GLN A 210 -8.40 -0.38 -8.40
CA GLN A 210 -7.35 -1.30 -7.94
C GLN A 210 -7.67 -2.01 -6.62
N PRO A 211 -8.82 -2.72 -6.49
CA PRO A 211 -9.23 -3.33 -5.22
C PRO A 211 -8.22 -4.34 -4.65
N GLY A 212 -7.50 -5.08 -5.51
CA GLY A 212 -6.48 -6.04 -5.07
C GLY A 212 -5.32 -5.38 -4.31
N PRO A 213 -4.53 -4.49 -4.97
CA PRO A 213 -3.50 -3.71 -4.29
C PRO A 213 -4.03 -2.95 -3.07
N THR A 214 -5.22 -2.37 -3.16
CA THR A 214 -5.84 -1.62 -2.05
C THR A 214 -6.01 -2.47 -0.79
N ILE A 215 -6.56 -3.68 -0.93
CA ILE A 215 -6.71 -4.61 0.20
C ILE A 215 -5.34 -5.07 0.70
N LEU A 216 -4.43 -5.44 -0.21
CA LEU A 216 -3.13 -6.01 0.15
C LEU A 216 -2.23 -5.00 0.88
N PHE A 217 -2.01 -3.83 0.30
CA PHE A 217 -1.17 -2.79 0.91
C PHE A 217 -1.87 -2.12 2.09
N GLY A 218 -3.20 -2.03 2.07
CA GLY A 218 -3.99 -1.56 3.21
C GLY A 218 -3.86 -2.49 4.42
N LEU A 219 -4.06 -3.80 4.24
CA LEU A 219 -3.88 -4.80 5.30
C LEU A 219 -2.43 -4.88 5.78
N ALA A 220 -1.45 -4.80 4.89
CA ALA A 220 -0.04 -4.74 5.27
C ALA A 220 0.23 -3.53 6.18
N SER A 221 -0.30 -2.35 5.84
CA SER A 221 -0.13 -1.14 6.67
C SER A 221 -0.80 -1.29 8.04
N ILE A 222 -1.97 -1.95 8.12
CA ILE A 222 -2.66 -2.25 9.38
C ILE A 222 -1.84 -3.22 10.24
N LEU A 223 -1.32 -4.31 9.65
CA LEU A 223 -0.50 -5.27 10.38
C LEU A 223 0.76 -4.62 10.94
N LEU A 224 1.44 -3.79 10.14
CA LEU A 224 2.63 -3.07 10.58
C LEU A 224 2.32 -2.09 11.72
N PHE A 225 1.15 -1.45 11.69
CA PHE A 225 0.68 -0.61 12.80
C PHE A 225 0.55 -1.40 14.10
N PHE A 226 -0.05 -2.60 14.06
CA PHE A 226 -0.16 -3.45 15.25
C PHE A 226 1.19 -3.99 15.73
N LEU A 227 2.08 -4.38 14.80
CA LEU A 227 3.43 -4.86 15.13
C LEU A 227 4.26 -3.78 15.83
N ASN A 228 4.17 -2.52 15.39
CA ASN A 228 4.90 -1.42 16.03
C ASN A 228 4.33 -1.04 17.41
N LYS A 229 3.10 -1.43 17.72
CA LYS A 229 2.51 -1.31 19.05
C LYS A 229 2.87 -2.53 19.92
N ALA A 230 4.17 -2.88 19.92
CA ALA A 230 4.73 -4.14 20.39
C ALA A 230 4.34 -4.58 21.82
N SER A 231 3.81 -3.69 22.66
CA SER A 231 3.35 -4.04 24.01
C SER A 231 2.06 -4.87 24.06
N THR A 232 1.35 -5.05 22.95
CA THR A 232 0.06 -5.76 22.94
C THR A 232 0.13 -7.23 22.50
N LEU A 233 1.24 -7.67 21.92
CA LEU A 233 1.35 -9.00 21.28
C LEU A 233 2.45 -9.84 21.92
N THR A 234 2.24 -11.15 21.98
CA THR A 234 3.30 -12.08 22.41
C THR A 234 4.40 -12.16 21.35
N THR A 235 5.61 -12.57 21.75
CA THR A 235 6.76 -12.71 20.83
C THR A 235 6.44 -13.59 19.64
N GLU A 236 5.70 -14.68 19.85
CA GLU A 236 5.28 -15.61 18.79
C GLU A 236 4.32 -14.97 17.80
N GLN A 237 3.34 -14.22 18.31
CA GLN A 237 2.39 -13.49 17.49
C GLN A 237 3.09 -12.43 16.65
N ASN A 238 4.06 -11.72 17.22
CA ASN A 238 4.86 -10.74 16.48
C ASN A 238 5.60 -11.37 15.31
N VAL A 239 6.25 -12.52 15.52
CA VAL A 239 6.96 -13.25 14.46
C VAL A 239 6.00 -13.71 13.36
N PHE A 240 4.84 -14.26 13.73
CA PHE A 240 3.83 -14.67 12.77
C PHE A 240 3.30 -13.48 11.96
N PHE A 241 2.83 -12.42 12.62
CA PHE A 241 2.26 -11.25 11.95
C PHE A 241 3.28 -10.51 11.08
N LEU A 242 4.57 -10.52 11.46
CA LEU A 242 5.64 -9.99 10.63
C LEU A 242 5.77 -10.75 9.29
N GLN A 243 5.69 -12.08 9.32
CA GLN A 243 5.71 -12.89 8.11
C GLN A 243 4.46 -12.65 7.25
N VAL A 244 3.29 -12.56 7.87
CA VAL A 244 2.03 -12.23 7.18
C VAL A 244 2.10 -10.85 6.52
N PHE A 245 2.67 -9.88 7.21
CA PHE A 245 2.91 -8.54 6.66
C PHE A 245 3.78 -8.59 5.39
N PHE A 246 4.92 -9.30 5.43
CA PHE A 246 5.77 -9.46 4.25
C PHE A 246 5.06 -10.17 3.10
N LEU A 247 4.27 -11.20 3.40
CA LEU A 247 3.46 -11.91 2.40
C LEU A 247 2.47 -10.98 1.70
N PHE A 248 1.78 -10.12 2.43
CA PHE A 248 0.84 -9.17 1.82
C PHE A 248 1.53 -8.13 0.94
N LEU A 249 2.69 -7.60 1.36
CA LEU A 249 3.49 -6.73 0.51
C LEU A 249 3.98 -7.44 -0.76
N LEU A 250 4.45 -8.67 -0.62
CA LEU A 250 4.91 -9.50 -1.73
C LEU A 250 3.80 -9.72 -2.75
N LEU A 251 2.63 -10.17 -2.30
CA LEU A 251 1.46 -10.37 -3.14
C LEU A 251 1.02 -9.05 -3.80
N GLY A 252 1.04 -7.94 -3.04
CA GLY A 252 0.74 -6.61 -3.56
C GLY A 252 1.67 -6.22 -4.71
N ALA A 253 2.97 -6.39 -4.53
CA ALA A 253 3.99 -6.09 -5.53
C ALA A 253 3.85 -6.99 -6.78
N VAL A 254 3.63 -8.29 -6.60
CA VAL A 254 3.37 -9.23 -7.70
C VAL A 254 2.12 -8.82 -8.49
N ARG A 255 1.06 -8.33 -7.83
CA ARG A 255 -0.15 -7.84 -8.51
C ARG A 255 0.13 -6.62 -9.38
N ILE A 256 0.99 -5.72 -8.91
CA ILE A 256 1.41 -4.56 -9.70
C ILE A 256 2.15 -5.02 -10.96
N LEU A 257 3.08 -5.96 -10.81
CA LEU A 257 3.87 -6.54 -11.90
C LEU A 257 3.00 -7.28 -12.93
N GLN A 258 2.07 -8.14 -12.46
CA GLN A 258 1.12 -8.84 -13.33
C GLN A 258 0.29 -7.88 -14.17
N ARG A 259 -0.11 -6.74 -13.59
CA ARG A 259 -0.87 -5.72 -14.30
C ARG A 259 -0.02 -4.93 -15.30
N GLU A 260 1.23 -4.57 -14.96
CA GLU A 260 2.14 -3.91 -15.91
C GLU A 260 2.41 -4.81 -17.13
N ARG A 261 2.62 -6.12 -16.90
CA ARG A 261 2.83 -7.08 -17.98
C ARG A 261 1.64 -7.17 -18.93
N ARG A 262 0.40 -7.11 -18.43
CA ARG A 262 -0.80 -7.14 -19.28
C ARG A 262 -0.90 -5.90 -20.17
N ILE A 263 -0.60 -4.71 -19.63
CA ILE A 263 -0.60 -3.46 -20.40
C ILE A 263 0.43 -3.53 -21.53
N HIS A 264 1.63 -4.03 -21.25
CA HIS A 264 2.68 -4.18 -22.25
C HIS A 264 2.29 -5.15 -23.37
N ILE A 265 1.55 -6.23 -23.08
CA ILE A 265 1.05 -7.16 -24.12
C ILE A 265 -0.02 -6.49 -24.99
N GLN A 266 -0.86 -5.62 -24.43
CA GLN A 266 -1.91 -4.93 -25.18
C GLN A 266 -1.39 -3.79 -26.09
N GLN A 267 -0.16 -3.35 -25.88
CA GLN A 267 0.47 -2.28 -26.67
C GLN A 267 1.37 -2.79 -27.81
N ARG A 268 1.56 -4.11 -27.93
CA ARG A 268 2.22 -4.76 -29.07
C ARG A 268 1.19 -5.31 -30.03
#